data_AF-A0A7V3M2F8-F1
#
_entry.id   AF-A0A7V3M2F8-F1
#
_cell.length_a   1.000
_cell.length_b   1.000
_cell.length_c   1.000
_cell.angle_alpha   90.00
_cell.angle_beta   90.00
_cell.angle_gamma   90.00
#
_symmetry.space_group_name_H-M   'P 1'
#
loop_
_entity.id
_entity.type
_entity.pdbx_description
1 polymer ?
#
loop_
_entity_poly.entity_id
_entity_poly.type
_entity_poly.pdbx_seq_one_letter_code
_entity_poly.pdbx_strand_id
1 'polypeptide(L)'
;ATRQLAARLGKTPVEVRDYPGFVANRLLMPMINEAAYALMEGVATAEAIDQVMRLGLNHPMGPLALADLIGLDVCLAVLKVMHEELGDDKYRPCPLLVKMVDAGYLGRKTGRGFHTY
;
A
#
# COMPACT_ATOMS: atom_id res chain seq x y z
N ALA A 1 9.83 -7.50 -28.44
CA ALA A 1 9.66 -8.93 -28.09
C ALA A 1 8.79 -9.12 -26.83
N THR A 2 9.17 -8.55 -25.68
CA THR A 2 8.48 -8.74 -24.38
C THR A 2 6.99 -8.37 -24.40
N ARG A 3 6.62 -7.25 -25.04
CA ARG A 3 5.21 -6.83 -25.18
C ARG A 3 4.34 -7.87 -25.90
N GLN A 4 4.87 -8.45 -26.99
CA GLN A 4 4.16 -9.48 -27.76
C GLN A 4 4.06 -10.79 -26.98
N LEU A 5 5.11 -11.15 -26.24
CA LEU A 5 5.07 -12.32 -25.36
C LEU A 5 3.99 -12.16 -24.27
N ALA A 6 3.91 -11.00 -23.61
CA ALA A 6 2.88 -10.73 -22.59
C ALA A 6 1.46 -10.83 -23.18
N ALA A 7 1.23 -10.28 -24.38
CA ALA A 7 -0.06 -10.38 -25.07
C ALA A 7 -0.41 -11.83 -25.42
N ARG A 8 0.55 -12.63 -25.89
CA ARG A 8 0.35 -14.07 -26.15
C ARG A 8 0.01 -14.88 -24.90
N LEU A 9 0.40 -14.41 -23.72
CA LEU A 9 0.05 -15.00 -22.43
C LEU A 9 -1.29 -14.46 -21.87
N GLY A 10 -2.06 -13.69 -22.65
CA GLY A 10 -3.34 -13.12 -22.23
C GLY A 10 -3.22 -12.00 -21.19
N LYS A 11 -2.06 -11.35 -21.09
CA LYS A 11 -1.83 -10.18 -20.22
C LYS A 11 -1.93 -8.89 -21.01
N THR A 12 -2.27 -7.80 -20.33
CA THR A 12 -2.28 -6.44 -20.89
C THR A 12 -0.98 -5.73 -20.49
N PRO A 13 0.07 -5.74 -21.33
CA PRO A 13 1.31 -5.05 -21.00
C PRO A 13 1.12 -3.53 -21.03
N VAL A 14 1.65 -2.85 -20.02
CA VAL A 14 1.71 -1.39 -19.93
C VAL A 14 3.17 -0.97 -19.93
N GLU A 15 3.54 -0.05 -20.81
CA GLU A 15 4.91 0.46 -20.88
C GLU A 15 5.15 1.51 -19.80
N VAL A 16 6.21 1.32 -19.03
CA VAL A 16 6.56 2.16 -17.88
C VAL A 16 8.05 2.47 -17.94
N ARG A 17 8.41 3.73 -17.71
CA ARG A 17 9.83 4.11 -17.56
C ARG A 17 10.36 3.56 -16.24
N ASP A 18 11.63 3.18 -16.24
CA ASP A 18 12.29 2.75 -15.02
C ASP A 18 12.33 3.91 -14.01
N TYR A 19 11.71 3.69 -12.85
CA TYR A 19 11.54 4.70 -11.81
C TYR A 19 11.16 4.02 -10.48
N PRO A 20 11.57 4.56 -9.32
CA PRO A 20 11.21 4.01 -8.01
C PRO A 20 9.69 3.78 -7.85
N GLY A 21 9.31 2.51 -7.67
CA GLY A 21 7.92 2.07 -7.53
C GLY A 21 7.13 1.92 -8.84
N PHE A 22 7.77 2.07 -9.99
CA PHE A 22 7.14 2.08 -11.31
C PHE A 22 5.90 3.00 -11.32
N VAL A 23 4.76 2.55 -11.88
CA VAL A 23 3.49 3.30 -11.84
C VAL A 23 2.59 2.87 -10.67
N ALA A 24 2.42 1.55 -10.47
CA ALA A 24 1.44 1.04 -9.51
C ALA A 24 1.82 1.38 -8.06
N ASN A 25 3.02 1.00 -7.61
CA ASN A 25 3.46 1.24 -6.23
C ASN A 25 3.66 2.73 -5.96
N ARG A 26 4.06 3.49 -6.99
CA ARG A 26 4.21 4.94 -6.90
C ARG A 26 2.92 5.68 -6.53
N LEU A 27 1.76 5.15 -6.93
CA LEU A 27 0.44 5.70 -6.60
C LEU A 27 -0.17 5.02 -5.36
N LEU A 28 -0.02 3.70 -5.26
CA LEU A 28 -0.65 2.89 -4.22
C LEU A 28 -0.03 3.13 -2.84
N MET A 29 1.31 3.17 -2.74
CA MET A 29 1.98 3.26 -1.44
C MET A 29 1.70 4.57 -0.72
N PRO A 30 1.74 5.76 -1.36
CA PRO A 30 1.33 6.99 -0.70
C PRO A 30 -0.12 6.97 -0.21
N MET A 31 -1.06 6.39 -0.97
CA MET A 31 -2.46 6.27 -0.53
C MET A 31 -2.60 5.40 0.73
N ILE A 32 -1.91 4.26 0.79
CA ILE A 32 -1.91 3.39 1.98
C ILE A 32 -1.23 4.09 3.15
N ASN A 33 -0.10 4.76 2.90
CA ASN A 33 0.64 5.48 3.94
C ASN A 33 -0.20 6.62 4.54
N GLU A 34 -0.91 7.37 3.70
CA GLU A 34 -1.83 8.43 4.11
C GLU A 34 -3.00 7.88 4.94
N ALA A 35 -3.56 6.74 4.56
CA ALA A 35 -4.59 6.07 5.36
C ALA A 35 -4.07 5.67 6.74
N ALA A 36 -2.81 5.22 6.83
CA ALA A 36 -2.17 4.91 8.11
C ALA A 36 -1.93 6.17 8.96
N TYR A 37 -1.58 7.32 8.35
CA TYR A 37 -1.50 8.61 9.05
C TYR A 37 -2.87 9.04 9.58
N ALA A 38 -3.92 9.01 8.77
CA ALA A 38 -5.27 9.34 9.20
C ALA A 38 -5.74 8.49 10.40
N LEU A 39 -5.38 7.19 10.41
CA LEU A 39 -5.64 6.32 11.54
C LEU A 39 -4.79 6.70 12.77
N MET A 40 -3.48 6.90 12.60
CA MET A 40 -2.54 7.25 13.68
C MET A 40 -2.92 8.57 14.37
N GLU A 41 -3.39 9.55 13.60
CA GLU A 41 -3.79 10.87 14.07
C GLU A 41 -5.22 10.88 14.64
N GLY A 42 -5.93 9.75 14.58
CA GLY A 42 -7.27 9.60 15.15
C GLY A 42 -8.36 10.31 14.34
N VAL A 43 -8.13 10.58 13.05
CA VAL A 43 -9.13 11.20 12.16
C VAL A 43 -10.36 10.32 12.01
N ALA A 44 -10.17 9.01 11.91
CA ALA A 44 -11.23 8.02 11.80
C ALA A 44 -10.74 6.61 12.20
N THR A 45 -11.66 5.68 12.44
CA THR A 45 -11.30 4.26 12.65
C THR A 45 -10.88 3.60 11.33
N ALA A 46 -10.19 2.46 11.42
CA ALA A 46 -9.73 1.72 10.24
C ALA A 46 -10.91 1.33 9.33
N GLU A 47 -12.03 0.91 9.91
CA GLU A 47 -13.25 0.53 9.21
C GLU A 47 -13.88 1.72 8.49
N ALA A 48 -13.93 2.88 9.14
CA ALA A 48 -14.49 4.10 8.56
C ALA A 48 -13.64 4.61 7.39
N ILE A 49 -12.32 4.60 7.52
CA ILE A 49 -11.39 4.95 6.42
C ILE A 49 -11.63 4.02 5.23
N ASP A 50 -11.64 2.71 5.45
CA ASP A 50 -11.87 1.73 4.39
C ASP A 50 -13.28 1.84 3.78
N GLN A 51 -14.29 2.20 4.57
CA GLN A 51 -15.66 2.36 4.09
C GLN A 51 -15.81 3.62 3.22
N VAL A 52 -15.22 4.74 3.61
CA VAL A 52 -15.22 5.97 2.79
C VAL A 52 -14.51 5.73 1.46
N MET A 53 -13.36 5.06 1.46
CA MET A 53 -12.63 4.79 0.22
C MET A 53 -13.41 3.85 -0.72
N ARG A 54 -14.15 2.88 -0.17
CA ARG A 54 -15.00 1.99 -0.97
C ARG A 54 -16.26 2.68 -1.49
N LEU A 55 -17.03 3.32 -0.61
CA LEU A 55 -18.35 3.85 -0.96
C LEU A 55 -18.27 5.25 -1.59
N GLY A 56 -17.33 6.09 -1.13
CA GLY A 56 -17.15 7.46 -1.60
C GLY A 56 -16.28 7.57 -2.83
N LEU A 57 -15.18 6.81 -2.90
CA LEU A 57 -14.23 6.84 -4.02
C LEU A 57 -14.33 5.62 -4.95
N ASN A 58 -15.31 4.74 -4.71
CA ASN A 58 -15.59 3.56 -5.54
C ASN A 58 -14.40 2.59 -5.66
N HIS A 59 -13.55 2.49 -4.63
CA HIS A 59 -12.50 1.47 -4.60
C HIS A 59 -13.11 0.10 -4.26
N PRO A 60 -12.63 -1.00 -4.86
CA PRO A 60 -13.14 -2.34 -4.56
C PRO A 60 -12.78 -2.79 -3.13
N MET A 61 -11.69 -2.25 -2.57
CA MET A 61 -11.19 -2.54 -1.24
C MET A 61 -10.63 -1.26 -0.63
N GLY A 62 -10.82 -1.08 0.68
CA GLY A 62 -10.24 0.04 1.40
C GLY A 62 -8.71 -0.09 1.53
N PRO A 63 -7.97 1.02 1.65
CA PRO A 63 -6.52 1.02 1.66
C PRO A 63 -5.90 0.23 2.82
N LEU A 64 -6.51 0.23 4.01
CA LEU A 64 -5.97 -0.47 5.17
C LEU A 64 -6.22 -1.99 5.06
N ALA A 65 -7.43 -2.39 4.66
CA ALA A 65 -7.72 -3.79 4.34
C ALA A 65 -6.88 -4.31 3.15
N LEU A 66 -6.56 -3.46 2.17
CA LEU A 66 -5.66 -3.79 1.07
C LEU A 66 -4.21 -3.94 1.55
N ALA A 67 -3.74 -3.07 2.45
CA ALA A 67 -2.42 -3.21 3.07
C ALA A 67 -2.30 -4.53 3.83
N ASP A 68 -3.34 -4.93 4.57
CA ASP A 68 -3.37 -6.21 5.28
C ASP A 68 -3.39 -7.43 4.34
N LEU A 69 -3.94 -7.27 3.13
CA LEU A 69 -3.89 -8.31 2.09
C LEU A 69 -2.50 -8.41 1.44
N ILE A 70 -1.84 -7.28 1.18
CA ILE A 70 -0.48 -7.22 0.61
C ILE A 70 0.54 -7.75 1.62
N GLY A 71 0.40 -7.35 2.88
CA GLY A 71 1.37 -7.54 3.95
C GLY A 71 2.02 -6.22 4.35
N LEU A 72 1.93 -5.87 5.64
CA LEU A 72 2.43 -4.56 6.12
C LEU A 72 3.96 -4.43 6.02
N ASP A 73 4.68 -5.53 6.15
CA ASP A 73 6.14 -5.61 5.93
C ASP A 73 6.51 -5.31 4.47
N VAL A 74 5.72 -5.78 3.51
CA VAL A 74 5.93 -5.48 2.09
C VAL A 74 5.65 -4.01 1.82
N CYS A 75 4.53 -3.47 2.33
CA CYS A 75 4.22 -2.04 2.22
C CYS A 75 5.34 -1.17 2.80
N LEU A 76 5.84 -1.52 3.99
CA LEU A 76 6.93 -0.80 4.64
C LEU A 76 8.23 -0.87 3.83
N ALA A 77 8.57 -2.05 3.29
CA ALA A 77 9.77 -2.21 2.48
C ALA A 77 9.73 -1.34 1.22
N VAL A 78 8.59 -1.31 0.52
CA VAL A 78 8.44 -0.47 -0.68
C VAL A 78 8.52 1.01 -0.34
N LEU A 79 7.88 1.47 0.75
CA LEU A 79 7.97 2.87 1.20
C LEU A 79 9.41 3.27 1.55
N LYS A 80 10.18 2.39 2.19
CA LYS A 80 11.60 2.63 2.50
C LYS A 80 12.44 2.80 1.22
N VAL A 81 12.29 1.88 0.25
CA VAL A 81 12.97 1.99 -1.05
C VAL A 81 12.60 3.29 -1.75
N MET A 82 11.32 3.64 -1.77
CA MET A 82 10.86 4.87 -2.41
C MET A 82 11.38 6.12 -1.69
N HIS A 83 11.43 6.14 -0.35
CA HIS A 83 11.96 7.26 0.43
C HIS A 83 13.46 7.45 0.20
N GLU A 84 14.21 6.34 0.16
CA GLU A 84 15.66 6.35 -0.08
C GLU A 84 15.99 6.79 -1.51
N GLU A 85 15.37 6.20 -2.52
CA GLU A 85 15.70 6.47 -3.93
C GLU A 85 15.20 7.84 -4.40
N LEU A 86 14.13 8.38 -3.81
CA LEU A 86 13.57 9.69 -4.18
C LEU A 86 14.08 10.83 -3.30
N GLY A 87 14.58 10.52 -2.09
CA GLY A 87 15.01 11.53 -1.12
C GLY A 87 13.89 12.48 -0.68
N ASP A 88 12.63 12.07 -0.79
CA ASP A 88 11.44 12.90 -0.54
C ASP A 88 10.60 12.34 0.62
N ASP A 89 10.45 13.15 1.67
CA ASP A 89 9.70 12.82 2.88
C ASP A 89 8.22 12.53 2.64
N LYS A 90 7.68 12.85 1.46
CA LYS A 90 6.38 12.33 1.00
C LYS A 90 6.27 10.81 1.11
N TYR A 91 7.37 10.08 0.94
CA TYR A 91 7.43 8.62 0.99
C TYR A 91 7.88 8.08 2.34
N ARG A 92 8.15 8.95 3.32
CA ARG A 92 8.53 8.54 4.67
C ARG A 92 7.46 7.62 5.26
N PRO A 93 7.81 6.40 5.70
CA PRO A 93 6.83 5.48 6.26
C PRO A 93 6.13 6.04 7.50
N CYS A 94 4.82 5.84 7.59
CA CYS A 94 4.02 6.19 8.75
C CYS A 94 4.58 5.49 10.01
N PRO A 95 4.80 6.20 11.14
CA PRO A 95 5.30 5.60 12.36
C PRO A 95 4.42 4.46 12.91
N LEU A 96 3.11 4.53 12.71
CA LEU A 96 2.18 3.46 13.08
C LEU A 96 2.48 2.18 12.27
N LEU A 97 2.66 2.31 10.96
CA LEU A 97 2.99 1.18 10.08
C LEU A 97 4.29 0.50 10.53
N VAL A 98 5.32 1.29 10.85
CA VAL A 98 6.60 0.76 11.37
C VAL A 98 6.38 -0.06 12.65
N LYS A 99 5.68 0.52 13.65
CA LYS A 99 5.39 -0.15 14.92
C LYS A 99 4.60 -1.46 14.75
N MET A 100 3.66 -1.49 13.82
CA MET A 100 2.86 -2.68 13.55
C MET A 100 3.70 -3.80 12.94
N VAL A 101 4.60 -3.47 12.00
CA VAL A 101 5.54 -4.45 11.43
C VAL A 101 6.50 -4.96 12.51
N ASP A 102 7.05 -4.08 13.34
CA ASP A 102 7.94 -4.45 14.44
C ASP A 102 7.25 -5.36 15.46
N ALA A 103 5.94 -5.18 15.67
CA ALA A 103 5.10 -6.02 16.54
C ALA A 103 4.66 -7.35 15.88
N GLY A 104 5.03 -7.61 14.62
CA GLY A 104 4.62 -8.82 13.89
C GLY A 104 3.16 -8.80 13.43
N TYR A 105 2.50 -7.64 13.43
CA TYR A 105 1.16 -7.48 12.86
C TYR A 105 1.28 -7.22 11.36
N LEU A 106 1.38 -8.29 10.58
CA LEU A 106 1.70 -8.24 9.15
C LEU A 106 0.47 -8.37 8.24
N GLY A 107 -0.73 -8.23 8.78
CA GLY A 107 -1.99 -8.37 8.05
C GLY A 107 -2.54 -9.79 8.08
N ARG A 108 -3.21 -10.21 7.00
CA ARG A 108 -3.93 -11.49 6.94
C ARG A 108 -3.02 -12.70 7.19
N LYS A 109 -1.76 -12.63 6.77
CA LYS A 109 -0.80 -13.73 6.91
C LYS A 109 -0.40 -14.03 8.36
N THR A 110 -0.65 -13.11 9.29
CA THR A 110 -0.40 -13.28 10.74
C THR A 110 -1.68 -13.20 11.56
N GLY A 111 -2.86 -13.21 10.92
CA GLY A 111 -4.16 -13.06 11.60
C GLY A 111 -4.42 -11.65 12.15
N ARG A 112 -3.50 -10.69 11.93
CA ARG A 112 -3.62 -9.34 12.47
C ARG A 112 -2.76 -8.35 11.70
N GLY A 113 -3.37 -7.24 11.32
CA GLY A 113 -2.74 -6.02 10.81
C GLY A 113 -3.52 -4.81 11.31
N PHE A 114 -4.00 -3.96 10.40
CA PHE A 114 -4.93 -2.88 10.75
C PHE A 114 -6.27 -3.43 11.22
N HIS A 115 -6.66 -4.59 10.69
CA HIS A 115 -7.81 -5.39 11.11
C HIS A 115 -7.36 -6.69 11.80
N THR A 116 -8.27 -7.33 12.52
CA THR A 116 -8.07 -8.67 13.09
C THR A 116 -8.80 -9.71 12.24
N TYR A 117 -8.16 -10.87 12.01
CA TYR A 117 -8.64 -11.93 11.11
C TYR A 117 -8.69 -13.30 11.78
#